data_AF-A0A146PPC2-F1
#
_entry.id   AF-A0A146PPC2-F1
#
_cell.length_a   1.000
_cell.length_b   1.000
_cell.length_c   1.000
_cell.angle_alpha   90.00
_cell.angle_beta   90.00
_cell.angle_gamma   90.00
#
_symmetry.space_group_name_H-M   'P 1'
#
loop_
_entity.id
_entity.type
_entity.pdbx_description
1 polymer ?
#
loop_
_entity_poly.entity_id
_entity_poly.type
_entity_poly.pdbx_seq_one_letter_code
_entity_poly.pdbx_strand_id
1 'polypeptide(L)'
;MASWIRFRRKMRVATMFALALLMLMLSSLEGVKVSPLIEKVSDHKDFKKLLRTRTNVLVLYTKTATSGDSYLKLLSDVAQTVKGQGTIAWVNCGDSEGRKLCKKVKVDPSSKHEGAELLHYKDGTFHTEYNRPATFKSMVAFLKDPSGPPLWEENPEAKDVVHIETEKDFRKLLKKEERPVLMMFYAPWCGVCKRMQPIFQQAATDTKGKFVLAGMNVHPAEFDGLKQEYNVKGYPTFCYFEKGKFLHHYENYGATPKDIADWLKNPQPPQPKTPEVLWSETDSAVFHLTDESFDSFLEEHPAALVMFYAPWCGHCKKMKPEYDEAAEVLNRATDSPGVLAAVDATVHKAVGERFKISGFPTVKYFENGEEKYTLPHLRSKDKIIEYMHNPQAPPPPEQSWEDKPSSVSHLGSEDFRDALKKKKHALVMFYAPWCPHCKNAVPHFTTAAELFKEDRKIVYAAVDCTKGLNHDLCKQEGVEGYPTFNYYNYGKFVEKYSGDRGEAGFIGFMRNLRGRDQEKVVKRKEEL
;
A
#
# COMPACT_ATOMS: atom_id res chain seq x y z
N MET A 1 26.20 -47.89 -75.82
CA MET A 1 26.44 -48.05 -74.36
C MET A 1 26.94 -46.78 -73.64
N ALA A 2 27.78 -45.93 -74.26
CA ALA A 2 28.38 -44.77 -73.57
C ALA A 2 27.39 -43.64 -73.17
N SER A 3 26.32 -43.41 -73.93
CA SER A 3 25.33 -42.34 -73.64
C SER A 3 24.50 -42.61 -72.38
N TRP A 4 24.13 -43.88 -72.15
CA TRP A 4 23.32 -44.30 -71.00
C TRP A 4 24.05 -44.18 -69.65
N ILE A 5 25.36 -44.41 -69.64
CA ILE A 5 26.21 -44.29 -68.44
C ILE A 5 26.34 -42.82 -68.03
N ARG A 6 26.42 -41.90 -69.01
CA ARG A 6 26.54 -40.45 -68.77
C ARG A 6 25.24 -39.86 -68.20
N PHE A 7 24.09 -40.37 -68.64
CA PHE A 7 22.77 -39.96 -68.12
C PHE A 7 22.56 -40.42 -66.67
N ARG A 8 22.88 -41.69 -66.35
CA ARG A 8 22.82 -42.22 -64.97
C ARG A 8 23.72 -41.46 -64.00
N ARG A 9 24.90 -41.02 -64.44
CA ARG A 9 25.85 -40.26 -63.61
C ARG A 9 25.35 -38.85 -63.31
N LYS A 10 24.76 -38.15 -64.29
CA LYS A 10 24.12 -36.83 -64.07
C LYS A 10 22.91 -36.94 -63.13
N MET A 11 22.09 -37.98 -63.28
CA MET A 11 20.91 -38.19 -62.45
C MET A 11 21.26 -38.49 -60.98
N ARG A 12 22.34 -39.25 -60.72
CA ARG A 12 22.88 -39.50 -59.37
C ARG A 12 23.47 -38.25 -58.72
N VAL A 13 24.16 -37.41 -59.47
CA VAL A 13 24.68 -36.13 -58.96
C VAL A 13 23.54 -35.17 -58.63
N ALA A 14 22.51 -35.10 -59.47
CA ALA A 14 21.32 -34.29 -59.20
C ALA A 14 20.52 -34.77 -57.99
N THR A 15 20.38 -36.09 -57.79
CA THR A 15 19.73 -36.64 -56.58
C THR A 15 20.57 -36.42 -55.32
N MET A 16 21.90 -36.54 -55.39
CA MET A 16 22.75 -36.22 -54.24
C MET A 16 22.76 -34.73 -53.90
N PHE A 17 22.71 -33.84 -54.90
CA PHE A 17 22.55 -32.39 -54.66
C PHE A 17 21.18 -32.07 -54.07
N ALA A 18 20.11 -32.69 -54.55
CA ALA A 18 18.77 -32.52 -53.99
C ALA A 18 18.68 -33.03 -52.54
N LEU A 19 19.29 -34.18 -52.22
CA LEU A 19 19.37 -34.72 -50.85
C LEU A 19 20.25 -33.84 -49.94
N ALA A 20 21.35 -33.29 -50.46
CA ALA A 20 22.19 -32.35 -49.71
C ALA A 20 21.47 -31.02 -49.47
N LEU A 21 20.73 -30.49 -50.45
CA LEU A 21 19.87 -29.32 -50.26
C LEU A 21 18.72 -29.61 -49.29
N LEU A 22 18.13 -30.81 -49.32
CA LEU A 22 17.09 -31.22 -48.39
C LEU A 22 17.66 -31.35 -46.96
N MET A 23 18.88 -31.88 -46.80
CA MET A 23 19.58 -31.92 -45.50
C MET A 23 20.02 -30.53 -45.02
N LEU A 24 20.39 -29.62 -45.93
CA LEU A 24 20.68 -28.21 -45.63
C LEU A 24 19.41 -27.42 -45.25
N MET A 25 18.26 -27.74 -45.87
CA MET A 25 16.95 -27.19 -45.50
C MET A 25 16.39 -27.80 -44.20
N LEU A 26 16.72 -29.07 -43.90
CA LEU A 26 16.40 -29.73 -42.62
C LEU A 26 17.27 -29.23 -41.46
N SER A 27 18.44 -28.63 -41.74
CA SER A 27 19.29 -28.00 -40.72
C SER A 27 18.95 -26.52 -40.46
N SER A 28 18.00 -25.94 -41.20
CA SER A 28 17.42 -24.62 -40.90
C SER A 28 16.15 -24.66 -40.03
N LEU A 29 15.77 -25.82 -39.48
CA LEU A 29 14.80 -25.90 -38.39
C LEU A 29 15.49 -25.64 -37.04
N GLU A 30 16.15 -24.50 -36.88
CA GLU A 30 16.49 -24.01 -35.55
C GLU A 30 15.18 -23.56 -34.88
N GLY A 31 14.59 -24.44 -34.07
CA GLY A 31 13.54 -24.05 -33.15
C GLY A 31 13.99 -22.85 -32.31
N VAL A 32 13.06 -21.97 -31.95
CA VAL A 32 13.29 -20.77 -31.12
C VAL A 32 14.27 -21.10 -29.98
N LYS A 33 15.49 -20.56 -30.04
CA LYS A 33 16.52 -20.73 -29.00
C LYS A 33 16.13 -19.88 -27.80
N VAL A 34 15.34 -20.47 -26.91
CA VAL A 34 14.98 -19.85 -25.63
C VAL A 34 16.24 -19.73 -24.77
N SER A 35 16.42 -18.55 -24.16
CA SER A 35 17.54 -18.24 -23.28
C SER A 35 17.69 -19.30 -22.17
N PRO A 36 18.92 -19.72 -21.82
CA PRO A 36 19.14 -20.68 -20.73
C PRO A 36 18.72 -20.14 -19.36
N LEU A 37 18.43 -18.84 -19.25
CA LEU A 37 17.91 -18.19 -18.04
C LEU A 37 16.40 -18.41 -17.85
N ILE A 38 15.70 -18.89 -18.88
CA ILE A 38 14.27 -19.20 -18.84
C ILE A 38 14.11 -20.71 -18.71
N GLU A 39 13.49 -21.16 -17.61
CA GLU A 39 13.26 -22.59 -17.38
C GLU A 39 12.12 -23.08 -18.30
N LYS A 40 12.45 -23.88 -19.32
CA LYS A 40 11.46 -24.53 -20.17
C LYS A 40 10.82 -25.69 -19.43
N VAL A 41 9.48 -25.71 -19.35
CA VAL A 41 8.72 -26.76 -18.67
C VAL A 41 7.65 -27.32 -19.60
N SER A 42 7.65 -28.64 -19.77
CA SER A 42 6.70 -29.34 -20.66
C SER A 42 5.87 -30.39 -19.95
N ASP A 43 6.26 -30.84 -18.75
CA ASP A 43 5.52 -31.86 -17.99
C ASP A 43 5.09 -31.38 -16.60
N HIS A 44 4.09 -32.10 -16.06
CA HIS A 44 3.45 -31.73 -14.80
C HIS A 44 4.29 -32.02 -13.55
N LYS A 45 5.22 -32.98 -13.61
CA LYS A 45 6.07 -33.30 -12.46
C LYS A 45 7.14 -32.23 -12.30
N ASP A 46 7.77 -31.81 -13.40
CA ASP A 46 8.77 -30.75 -13.39
C ASP A 46 8.14 -29.40 -13.07
N PHE A 47 6.93 -29.12 -13.56
CA PHE A 47 6.19 -27.92 -13.16
C PHE A 47 5.92 -27.87 -11.64
N LYS A 48 5.45 -28.97 -11.05
CA LYS A 48 5.28 -29.07 -9.60
C LYS A 48 6.59 -28.93 -8.83
N LYS A 49 7.67 -29.52 -9.35
CA LYS A 49 9.02 -29.42 -8.76
C LYS A 49 9.51 -27.98 -8.79
N LEU A 50 9.35 -27.28 -9.91
CA LEU A 50 9.67 -25.86 -10.06
C LEU A 50 8.95 -25.03 -8.99
N LEU A 51 7.62 -25.15 -8.91
CA LEU A 51 6.82 -24.39 -7.95
C LEU A 51 7.12 -24.74 -6.48
N ARG A 52 7.56 -25.98 -6.19
CA ARG A 52 7.97 -26.38 -4.84
C ARG A 52 9.37 -25.85 -4.46
N THR A 53 10.26 -25.70 -5.43
CA THR A 53 11.67 -25.34 -5.20
C THR A 53 11.94 -23.85 -5.34
N ARG A 54 11.06 -23.11 -6.02
CA ARG A 54 11.15 -21.67 -6.25
C ARG A 54 9.90 -21.00 -5.69
N THR A 55 10.11 -20.02 -4.82
CA THR A 55 9.03 -19.30 -4.12
C THR A 55 8.44 -18.14 -4.93
N ASN A 56 9.09 -17.73 -6.03
CA ASN A 56 8.70 -16.60 -6.85
C ASN A 56 8.92 -16.93 -8.32
N VAL A 57 7.85 -17.31 -9.04
CA VAL A 57 7.93 -17.84 -10.40
C VAL A 57 6.95 -17.12 -11.33
N LEU A 58 7.46 -16.49 -12.38
CA LEU A 58 6.65 -15.96 -13.47
C LEU A 58 6.70 -16.92 -14.66
N VAL A 59 5.55 -17.39 -15.10
CA VAL A 59 5.42 -18.42 -16.14
C VAL A 59 4.75 -17.80 -17.37
N LEU A 60 5.44 -17.84 -18.50
CA LEU A 60 4.87 -17.51 -19.81
C LEU A 60 4.26 -18.78 -20.42
N TYR A 61 2.95 -18.75 -20.67
CA TYR A 61 2.23 -19.78 -21.42
C TYR A 61 2.00 -19.30 -22.85
N THR A 62 2.34 -20.11 -23.84
CA THR A 62 2.21 -19.72 -25.26
C THR A 62 1.41 -20.76 -26.04
N LYS A 63 0.61 -20.31 -27.01
CA LYS A 63 -0.18 -21.19 -27.89
C LYS A 63 0.71 -22.02 -28.81
N THR A 64 1.78 -21.43 -29.33
CA THR A 64 2.79 -22.11 -30.15
C THR A 64 4.19 -21.76 -29.65
N ALA A 65 5.22 -22.38 -30.24
CA ALA A 65 6.61 -22.06 -29.93
C ALA A 65 7.02 -20.62 -30.31
N THR A 66 6.27 -19.99 -31.22
CA THR A 66 6.53 -18.63 -31.74
C THR A 66 5.54 -17.58 -31.20
N SER A 67 4.40 -18.01 -30.64
CA SER A 67 3.52 -17.11 -29.90
C SER A 67 4.29 -16.56 -28.69
N GLY A 68 4.39 -15.24 -28.57
CA GLY A 68 5.10 -14.59 -27.46
C GLY A 68 6.63 -14.49 -27.62
N ASP A 69 7.18 -14.56 -28.85
CA ASP A 69 8.61 -14.30 -29.10
C ASP A 69 9.07 -12.93 -28.55
N SER A 70 8.20 -11.92 -28.62
CA SER A 70 8.40 -10.59 -28.02
C SER A 70 8.62 -10.67 -26.51
N TYR A 71 7.78 -11.46 -25.82
CA TYR A 71 7.92 -11.75 -24.39
C TYR A 71 9.19 -12.52 -24.07
N LEU A 72 9.52 -13.57 -24.83
CA LEU A 72 10.70 -14.39 -24.55
C LEU A 72 12.00 -13.59 -24.58
N LYS A 73 12.13 -12.65 -25.52
CA LYS A 73 13.27 -11.74 -25.58
C LYS A 73 13.34 -10.83 -24.34
N LEU A 74 12.23 -10.17 -24.02
CA LEU A 74 12.13 -9.29 -22.85
C LEU A 74 12.42 -10.04 -21.54
N LEU A 75 11.80 -11.20 -21.38
CA LEU A 75 11.90 -12.04 -20.18
C LEU A 75 13.31 -12.58 -19.98
N SER A 76 14.11 -12.75 -21.04
CA SER A 76 15.53 -13.11 -20.91
C SER A 76 16.31 -12.02 -20.16
N ASP A 77 16.10 -10.75 -20.51
CA ASP A 77 16.76 -9.62 -19.85
C ASP A 77 16.26 -9.46 -18.40
N VAL A 78 14.95 -9.64 -18.19
CA VAL A 78 14.35 -9.64 -16.84
C VAL A 78 14.95 -10.76 -15.99
N ALA A 79 15.05 -11.99 -16.52
CA ALA A 79 15.59 -13.16 -15.81
C ALA A 79 17.02 -12.92 -15.32
N GLN A 80 17.84 -12.27 -16.15
CA GLN A 80 19.20 -11.90 -15.79
C GLN A 80 19.23 -10.93 -14.60
N THR A 81 18.31 -9.97 -14.56
CA THR A 81 18.28 -8.90 -13.55
C THR A 81 17.70 -9.35 -12.21
N VAL A 82 16.72 -10.26 -12.25
CA VAL A 82 16.04 -10.79 -11.05
C VAL A 82 16.66 -12.10 -10.57
N LYS A 83 17.85 -12.46 -11.06
CA LYS A 83 18.54 -13.70 -10.71
C LYS A 83 18.70 -13.81 -9.18
N GLY A 84 18.15 -14.87 -8.60
CA GLY A 84 18.14 -15.10 -7.16
C GLY A 84 16.98 -14.45 -6.40
N GLN A 85 16.17 -13.61 -7.06
CA GLN A 85 14.98 -12.96 -6.48
C GLN A 85 13.69 -13.51 -7.10
N GLY A 86 13.72 -13.87 -8.38
CA GLY A 86 12.62 -14.50 -9.10
C GLY A 86 13.11 -15.53 -10.12
N THR A 87 12.22 -16.41 -10.54
CA THR A 87 12.46 -17.40 -11.60
C THR A 87 11.49 -17.15 -12.74
N ILE A 88 11.97 -17.22 -13.98
CA ILE A 88 11.12 -17.13 -15.16
C ILE A 88 11.07 -18.50 -15.82
N ALA A 89 9.87 -18.95 -16.15
CA ALA A 89 9.64 -20.21 -16.84
C ALA A 89 8.77 -20.02 -18.08
N TRP A 90 8.85 -20.96 -19.00
CA TRP A 90 8.08 -20.96 -20.24
C TRP A 90 7.45 -22.32 -20.50
N VAL A 91 6.17 -22.31 -20.88
CA VAL A 91 5.37 -23.48 -21.25
C VAL A 91 4.75 -23.25 -22.63
N ASN A 92 5.10 -24.12 -23.58
CA ASN A 92 4.49 -24.16 -24.90
C ASN A 92 3.25 -25.07 -24.90
N CYS A 93 2.04 -24.50 -24.86
CA CYS A 93 0.79 -25.28 -24.87
C CYS A 93 0.46 -25.91 -26.23
N GLY A 94 1.23 -25.59 -27.28
CA GLY A 94 1.00 -26.10 -28.64
C GLY A 94 1.46 -27.54 -28.85
N ASP A 95 2.52 -27.96 -28.16
CA ASP A 95 3.08 -29.32 -28.28
C ASP A 95 2.32 -30.35 -27.42
N SER A 96 2.56 -31.64 -27.66
CA SER A 96 1.76 -32.72 -27.07
C SER A 96 1.85 -32.79 -25.54
N GLU A 97 3.02 -32.52 -24.97
CA GLU A 97 3.25 -32.58 -23.53
C GLU A 97 2.80 -31.30 -22.83
N GLY A 98 3.16 -30.14 -23.37
CA GLY A 98 2.72 -28.84 -22.87
C GLY A 98 1.20 -28.70 -22.92
N ARG A 99 0.52 -29.23 -23.95
CA ARG A 99 -0.95 -29.25 -24.00
C ARG A 99 -1.57 -30.03 -22.84
N LYS A 100 -0.97 -31.15 -22.42
CA LYS A 100 -1.43 -31.91 -21.24
C LYS A 100 -1.21 -31.11 -19.96
N LEU A 101 -0.07 -30.42 -19.85
CA LEU A 101 0.23 -29.53 -18.72
C LEU A 101 -0.77 -28.38 -18.64
N CYS A 102 -0.97 -27.61 -19.71
CA CYS A 102 -1.88 -26.47 -19.75
C CYS A 102 -3.34 -26.88 -19.43
N LYS A 103 -3.79 -28.04 -19.91
CA LYS A 103 -5.09 -28.62 -19.50
C LYS A 103 -5.18 -28.91 -17.99
N LYS A 104 -4.13 -29.44 -17.37
CA LYS A 104 -4.11 -29.74 -15.93
C LYS A 104 -4.09 -28.47 -15.08
N VAL A 105 -3.37 -27.44 -15.51
CA VAL A 105 -3.33 -26.14 -14.82
C VAL A 105 -4.46 -25.20 -15.22
N LYS A 106 -5.33 -25.63 -16.15
CA LYS A 106 -6.50 -24.88 -16.66
C LYS A 106 -6.13 -23.54 -17.31
N VAL A 107 -5.06 -23.54 -18.10
CA VAL A 107 -4.58 -22.36 -18.84
C VAL A 107 -4.83 -22.57 -20.33
N ASP A 108 -5.38 -21.56 -21.00
CA ASP A 108 -5.60 -21.55 -22.45
C ASP A 108 -5.12 -20.23 -23.08
N PRO A 109 -3.83 -20.16 -23.48
CA PRO A 109 -3.27 -18.95 -24.06
C PRO A 109 -3.88 -18.62 -25.43
N SER A 110 -4.61 -19.56 -26.07
CA SER A 110 -5.25 -19.32 -27.37
C SER A 110 -6.35 -18.27 -27.32
N SER A 111 -6.92 -18.06 -26.14
CA SER A 111 -7.98 -17.08 -25.88
C SER A 111 -7.44 -15.69 -25.54
N LYS A 112 -6.12 -15.54 -25.37
CA LYS A 112 -5.45 -14.32 -24.92
C LYS A 112 -4.78 -13.59 -26.08
N HIS A 113 -4.45 -12.32 -25.86
CA HIS A 113 -3.77 -11.46 -26.85
C HIS A 113 -2.45 -12.11 -27.31
N GLU A 114 -2.17 -12.09 -28.61
CA GLU A 114 -0.99 -12.71 -29.24
C GLU A 114 -0.80 -14.22 -28.98
N GLY A 115 -1.82 -14.90 -28.43
CA GLY A 115 -1.70 -16.30 -28.07
C GLY A 115 -0.74 -16.55 -26.91
N ALA A 116 -0.57 -15.59 -25.98
CA ALA A 116 0.34 -15.67 -24.85
C ALA A 116 -0.30 -15.17 -23.55
N GLU A 117 0.08 -15.76 -22.42
CA GLU A 117 -0.43 -15.44 -21.09
C GLU A 117 0.69 -15.54 -20.05
N LEU A 118 0.78 -14.55 -19.15
CA LEU A 118 1.76 -14.51 -18.08
C LEU A 118 1.08 -14.72 -16.73
N LEU A 119 1.44 -15.81 -16.04
CA LEU A 119 0.90 -16.14 -14.73
C LEU A 119 2.02 -16.17 -13.70
N HIS A 120 1.76 -15.60 -12.53
CA HIS A 120 2.69 -15.58 -11.42
C HIS A 120 2.27 -16.58 -10.34
N TYR A 121 3.26 -17.31 -9.84
CA TYR A 121 3.13 -18.29 -8.76
C TYR A 121 4.04 -17.87 -7.62
N LYS A 122 3.50 -17.94 -6.40
CA LYS A 122 4.21 -17.61 -5.17
C LYS A 122 4.04 -18.76 -4.17
N ASP A 123 5.14 -19.19 -3.58
CA ASP A 123 5.18 -20.23 -2.54
C ASP A 123 4.43 -21.52 -2.94
N GLY A 124 4.62 -21.94 -4.20
CA GLY A 124 4.03 -23.17 -4.73
C GLY A 124 2.58 -23.08 -5.20
N THR A 125 1.94 -21.91 -5.07
CA THR A 125 0.54 -21.68 -5.42
C THR A 125 0.38 -20.57 -6.45
N PHE A 126 -0.73 -20.57 -7.17
CA PHE A 126 -1.06 -19.47 -8.07
C PHE A 126 -1.28 -18.20 -7.24
N HIS A 127 -0.59 -17.13 -7.62
CA HIS A 127 -0.68 -15.85 -6.94
C HIS A 127 -1.54 -14.87 -7.73
N THR A 128 -1.17 -14.57 -8.98
CA THR A 128 -1.92 -13.61 -9.80
C THR A 128 -1.61 -13.73 -11.29
N GLU A 129 -2.50 -13.22 -12.14
CA GLU A 129 -2.18 -12.97 -13.56
C GLU A 129 -1.32 -11.70 -13.65
N TYR A 130 -0.30 -11.70 -14.50
CA TYR A 130 0.48 -10.49 -14.73
C TYR A 130 -0.34 -9.50 -15.57
N ASN A 131 -0.82 -8.44 -14.92
CA ASN A 131 -1.75 -7.46 -15.46
C ASN A 131 -1.14 -6.05 -15.60
N ARG A 132 0.19 -5.95 -15.62
CA ARG A 132 0.93 -4.68 -15.77
C ARG A 132 1.48 -4.53 -17.20
N PRO A 133 1.94 -3.33 -17.60
CA PRO A 133 2.56 -3.15 -18.90
C PRO A 133 3.76 -4.08 -19.09
N ALA A 134 3.82 -4.78 -20.23
CA ALA A 134 4.89 -5.72 -20.54
C ALA A 134 6.22 -5.02 -20.87
N THR A 135 6.81 -4.38 -19.87
CA THR A 135 8.08 -3.64 -19.97
C THR A 135 9.11 -4.23 -19.01
N PHE A 136 10.39 -4.02 -19.31
CA PHE A 136 11.48 -4.53 -18.49
C PHE A 136 11.37 -4.02 -17.04
N LYS A 137 11.13 -2.72 -16.87
CA LYS A 137 11.01 -2.06 -15.57
C LYS A 137 9.83 -2.61 -14.76
N SER A 138 8.67 -2.76 -15.42
CA SER A 138 7.47 -3.28 -14.77
C SER A 138 7.65 -4.71 -14.28
N MET A 139 8.19 -5.58 -15.15
CA MET A 139 8.40 -6.98 -14.82
C MET A 139 9.47 -7.17 -13.74
N VAL A 140 10.57 -6.41 -13.79
CA VAL A 140 11.61 -6.42 -12.74
C VAL A 140 11.03 -5.94 -11.42
N ALA A 141 10.28 -4.82 -11.41
CA ALA A 141 9.66 -4.30 -10.19
C ALA A 141 8.67 -5.30 -9.58
N PHE A 142 7.81 -5.89 -10.43
CA PHE A 142 6.87 -6.93 -10.02
C PHE A 142 7.57 -8.16 -9.45
N LEU A 143 8.63 -8.66 -10.09
CA LEU A 143 9.34 -9.84 -9.57
C LEU A 143 10.15 -9.54 -8.30
N LYS A 144 10.56 -8.30 -8.06
CA LYS A 144 11.20 -7.89 -6.80
C LYS A 144 10.21 -7.79 -5.65
N ASP A 145 9.01 -7.30 -5.93
CA ASP A 145 7.92 -7.18 -4.96
C ASP A 145 6.56 -7.52 -5.61
N PRO A 146 6.20 -8.82 -5.70
CA PRO A 146 4.99 -9.25 -6.38
C PRO A 146 3.70 -8.74 -5.74
N SER A 147 3.76 -8.40 -4.44
CA SER A 147 2.64 -7.88 -3.65
C SER A 147 2.63 -6.35 -3.57
N GLY A 148 3.69 -5.71 -4.08
CA GLY A 148 3.86 -4.27 -4.16
C GLY A 148 2.93 -3.63 -5.18
N PRO A 149 2.63 -2.32 -5.06
CA PRO A 149 1.82 -1.62 -6.04
C PRO A 149 2.51 -1.56 -7.42
N PRO A 150 1.76 -1.28 -8.50
CA PRO A 150 2.32 -0.82 -9.77
C PRO A 150 3.26 0.37 -9.59
N LEU A 151 4.15 0.58 -10.56
CA LEU A 151 4.98 1.78 -10.57
C LEU A 151 4.08 3.01 -10.77
N TRP A 152 4.54 4.18 -10.32
CA TRP A 152 3.69 5.38 -10.35
C TRP A 152 3.34 5.78 -11.79
N GLU A 153 4.28 5.66 -12.70
CA GLU A 153 4.12 5.84 -14.15
C GLU A 153 3.16 4.84 -14.82
N GLU A 154 2.80 3.75 -14.13
CA GLU A 154 1.82 2.78 -14.61
C GLU A 154 0.40 3.14 -14.17
N ASN A 155 0.23 4.12 -13.28
CA ASN A 155 -1.08 4.56 -12.83
C ASN A 155 -1.79 5.36 -13.95
N PRO A 156 -2.97 4.92 -14.43
CA PRO A 156 -3.73 5.65 -15.45
C PRO A 156 -4.11 7.08 -15.02
N GLU A 157 -4.28 7.33 -13.72
CA GLU A 157 -4.56 8.66 -13.17
C GLU A 157 -3.35 9.59 -13.23
N ALA A 158 -2.14 9.05 -13.37
CA ALA A 158 -0.90 9.82 -13.47
C ALA A 158 -0.53 10.23 -14.90
N LYS A 159 -1.41 10.03 -15.89
CA LYS A 159 -1.14 10.29 -17.32
C LYS A 159 -0.68 11.72 -17.64
N ASP A 160 -1.04 12.70 -16.79
CA ASP A 160 -0.70 14.11 -16.97
C ASP A 160 0.58 14.51 -16.21
N VAL A 161 1.16 13.59 -15.44
CA VAL A 161 2.49 13.74 -14.82
C VAL A 161 3.56 13.28 -15.79
N VAL A 162 4.60 14.09 -15.98
CA VAL A 162 5.76 13.71 -16.79
C VAL A 162 6.70 12.86 -15.95
N HIS A 163 6.79 11.57 -16.26
CA HIS A 163 7.69 10.66 -15.56
C HIS A 163 9.10 10.69 -16.17
N ILE A 164 10.10 10.94 -15.34
CA ILE A 164 11.50 11.05 -15.73
C ILE A 164 12.29 9.88 -15.14
N GLU A 165 13.01 9.16 -16.00
CA GLU A 165 13.76 7.97 -15.60
C GLU A 165 15.26 8.21 -15.49
N THR A 166 15.79 9.11 -16.32
CA THR A 166 17.23 9.35 -16.42
C THR A 166 17.55 10.82 -16.21
N GLU A 167 18.76 11.10 -15.73
CA GLU A 167 19.27 12.46 -15.62
C GLU A 167 19.32 13.17 -16.99
N LYS A 168 19.58 12.41 -18.06
CA LYS A 168 19.57 12.96 -19.43
C LYS A 168 18.19 13.46 -19.82
N ASP A 169 17.13 12.71 -19.51
CA ASP A 169 15.75 13.11 -19.79
C ASP A 169 15.32 14.28 -18.93
N PHE A 170 15.74 14.30 -17.65
CA PHE A 170 15.57 15.44 -16.76
C PHE A 170 16.18 16.72 -17.36
N ARG A 171 17.47 16.69 -17.72
CA ARG A 171 18.16 17.84 -18.31
C ARG A 171 17.55 18.25 -19.66
N LYS A 172 17.09 17.28 -20.46
CA LYS A 172 16.39 17.54 -21.73
C LYS A 172 15.04 18.22 -21.51
N LEU A 173 14.27 17.80 -20.51
CA LEU A 173 13.01 18.46 -20.12
C LEU A 173 13.28 19.93 -19.81
N LEU A 174 14.21 20.20 -18.90
CA LEU A 174 14.55 21.57 -18.49
C LEU A 174 15.05 22.45 -19.64
N LYS A 175 15.75 21.86 -20.62
CA LYS A 175 16.25 22.60 -21.79
C LYS A 175 15.16 22.93 -22.82
N LYS A 176 14.17 22.04 -22.98
CA LYS A 176 13.18 22.14 -24.06
C LYS A 176 11.84 22.73 -23.63
N GLU A 177 11.50 22.59 -22.36
CA GLU A 177 10.21 23.04 -21.84
C GLU A 177 10.27 24.54 -21.56
N GLU A 178 9.39 25.30 -22.23
CA GLU A 178 9.27 26.74 -22.04
C GLU A 178 8.36 27.07 -20.85
N ARG A 179 7.41 26.18 -20.55
CA ARG A 179 6.51 26.31 -19.40
C ARG A 179 7.26 26.06 -18.09
N PRO A 180 6.82 26.63 -16.97
CA PRO A 180 7.43 26.32 -15.70
C PRO A 180 7.20 24.86 -15.30
N VAL A 181 8.22 24.26 -14.70
CA VAL A 181 8.25 22.85 -14.30
C VAL A 181 8.28 22.75 -12.78
N LEU A 182 7.37 21.98 -12.20
CA LEU A 182 7.45 21.53 -10.82
C LEU A 182 7.87 20.06 -10.80
N MET A 183 9.08 19.79 -10.34
CA MET A 183 9.66 18.45 -10.26
C MET A 183 9.50 17.88 -8.85
N MET A 184 8.92 16.69 -8.73
CA MET A 184 8.89 15.90 -7.51
C MET A 184 9.99 14.82 -7.54
N PHE A 185 11.02 15.01 -6.74
CA PHE A 185 12.01 13.97 -6.45
C PHE A 185 11.50 13.06 -5.33
N TYR A 186 11.37 11.76 -5.63
CA TYR A 186 10.77 10.79 -4.70
C TYR A 186 11.58 9.49 -4.60
N ALA A 187 11.16 8.65 -3.65
CA ALA A 187 11.63 7.28 -3.49
C ALA A 187 10.42 6.32 -3.42
N PRO A 188 10.47 5.09 -3.99
CA PRO A 188 9.33 4.18 -4.00
C PRO A 188 8.87 3.70 -2.62
N TRP A 189 9.78 3.66 -1.64
CA TRP A 189 9.48 3.25 -0.26
C TRP A 189 8.97 4.40 0.63
N CYS A 190 9.01 5.64 0.16
CA CYS A 190 8.66 6.82 0.93
C CYS A 190 7.13 6.95 1.10
N GLY A 191 6.64 6.81 2.34
CA GLY A 191 5.22 6.87 2.65
C GLY A 191 4.58 8.24 2.38
N VAL A 192 5.29 9.34 2.65
CA VAL A 192 4.81 10.71 2.35
C VAL A 192 4.66 10.89 0.83
N CYS A 193 5.62 10.38 0.06
CA CYS A 193 5.60 10.44 -1.41
C CYS A 193 4.35 9.74 -1.95
N LYS A 194 4.04 8.53 -1.47
CA LYS A 194 2.83 7.79 -1.86
C LYS A 194 1.55 8.56 -1.57
N ARG A 195 1.47 9.29 -0.45
CA ARG A 195 0.32 10.16 -0.12
C ARG A 195 0.25 11.41 -1.01
N MET A 196 1.39 11.97 -1.39
CA MET A 196 1.47 13.14 -2.27
C MET A 196 1.18 12.81 -3.73
N GLN A 197 1.47 11.59 -4.19
CA GLN A 197 1.25 11.18 -5.58
C GLN A 197 -0.16 11.50 -6.11
N PRO A 198 -1.28 11.09 -5.48
CA PRO A 198 -2.62 11.39 -6.01
C PRO A 198 -2.91 12.90 -6.05
N ILE A 199 -2.45 13.65 -5.05
CA ILE A 199 -2.59 15.11 -4.98
C ILE A 199 -1.83 15.77 -6.14
N PHE A 200 -0.60 15.31 -6.39
CA PHE A 200 0.28 15.82 -7.44
C PHE A 200 -0.26 15.48 -8.84
N GLN A 201 -0.85 14.29 -9.04
CA GLN A 201 -1.50 13.89 -10.29
C GLN A 201 -2.71 14.77 -10.61
N GLN A 202 -3.56 15.03 -9.60
CA GLN A 202 -4.69 15.92 -9.78
C GLN A 202 -4.23 17.35 -10.10
N ALA A 203 -3.22 17.86 -9.38
CA ALA A 203 -2.66 19.18 -9.67
C ALA A 203 -2.08 19.25 -11.10
N ALA A 204 -1.45 18.18 -11.59
CA ALA A 204 -0.92 18.11 -12.95
C ALA A 204 -2.04 18.20 -13.99
N THR A 205 -3.17 17.55 -13.70
CA THR A 205 -4.38 17.61 -14.51
C THR A 205 -5.00 19.01 -14.50
N ASP A 206 -5.15 19.61 -13.31
CA ASP A 206 -5.77 20.94 -13.11
C ASP A 206 -4.96 22.07 -13.75
N THR A 207 -3.64 21.90 -13.82
CA THR A 207 -2.69 22.90 -14.35
C THR A 207 -2.20 22.60 -15.76
N LYS A 208 -2.75 21.55 -16.39
CA LYS A 208 -2.35 21.08 -17.71
C LYS A 208 -2.36 22.20 -18.74
N GLY A 209 -1.29 22.26 -19.53
CA GLY A 209 -1.11 23.27 -20.57
C GLY A 209 -0.45 24.57 -20.07
N LYS A 210 -0.56 24.90 -18.78
CA LYS A 210 0.11 26.09 -18.19
C LYS A 210 1.42 25.74 -17.51
N PHE A 211 1.44 24.64 -16.77
CA PHE A 211 2.58 24.16 -16.00
C PHE A 211 2.88 22.70 -16.36
N VAL A 212 4.10 22.27 -16.10
CA VAL A 212 4.51 20.86 -16.22
C VAL A 212 4.83 20.31 -14.84
N LEU A 213 4.07 19.32 -14.40
CA LEU A 213 4.38 18.57 -13.19
C LEU A 213 5.07 17.28 -13.57
N ALA A 214 6.24 17.04 -12.99
CA ALA A 214 7.10 15.94 -13.34
C ALA A 214 7.55 15.17 -12.10
N GLY A 215 7.78 13.87 -12.26
CA GLY A 215 8.17 12.97 -11.18
C GLY A 215 9.43 12.19 -11.53
N MET A 216 10.40 12.13 -10.61
CA MET A 216 11.62 11.36 -10.81
C MET A 216 12.01 10.59 -9.54
N ASN A 217 12.22 9.28 -9.69
CA ASN A 217 12.77 8.45 -8.62
C ASN A 217 14.29 8.66 -8.53
N VAL A 218 14.73 9.34 -7.48
CA VAL A 218 16.17 9.64 -7.26
C VAL A 218 16.78 8.83 -6.11
N HIS A 219 16.07 7.80 -5.65
CA HIS A 219 16.59 6.90 -4.61
C HIS A 219 17.90 6.20 -5.01
N PRO A 220 18.07 5.68 -6.26
CA PRO A 220 19.32 5.07 -6.68
C PRO A 220 20.55 5.99 -6.49
N ALA A 221 21.70 5.39 -6.18
CA ALA A 221 22.95 6.11 -5.91
C ALA A 221 23.50 6.89 -7.14
N GLU A 222 23.14 6.46 -8.35
CA GLU A 222 23.52 7.16 -9.58
C GLU A 222 23.01 8.62 -9.63
N PHE A 223 21.98 8.96 -8.84
CA PHE A 223 21.43 10.31 -8.76
C PHE A 223 21.99 11.12 -7.58
N ASP A 224 23.06 10.68 -6.91
CA ASP A 224 23.68 11.41 -5.79
C ASP A 224 24.13 12.83 -6.17
N GLY A 225 24.70 13.00 -7.37
CA GLY A 225 25.07 14.32 -7.90
C GLY A 225 23.86 15.25 -8.05
N LEU A 226 22.74 14.73 -8.59
CA LEU A 226 21.50 15.49 -8.76
C LEU A 226 20.86 15.82 -7.40
N LYS A 227 20.92 14.90 -6.42
CA LYS A 227 20.46 15.16 -5.06
C LYS A 227 21.26 16.28 -4.38
N GLN A 228 22.57 16.34 -4.59
CA GLN A 228 23.41 17.42 -4.09
C GLN A 228 23.12 18.74 -4.82
N GLU A 229 23.06 18.71 -6.16
CA GLU A 229 22.80 19.88 -7.02
C GLU A 229 21.51 20.61 -6.64
N TYR A 230 20.45 19.87 -6.34
CA TYR A 230 19.14 20.42 -5.95
C TYR A 230 18.83 20.26 -4.46
N ASN A 231 19.83 20.06 -3.61
CA ASN A 231 19.67 20.03 -2.15
C ASN A 231 18.53 19.09 -1.64
N VAL A 232 18.42 17.90 -2.23
CA VAL A 232 17.44 16.87 -1.87
C VAL A 232 17.87 16.19 -0.57
N LYS A 233 17.39 16.71 0.56
CA LYS A 233 17.69 16.17 1.91
C LYS A 233 16.71 15.09 2.38
N GLY A 234 15.58 14.94 1.68
CA GLY A 234 14.52 14.01 2.06
C GLY A 234 13.51 13.82 0.93
N TYR A 235 12.52 12.95 1.17
CA TYR A 235 11.52 12.60 0.16
C TYR A 235 10.09 12.87 0.68
N PRO A 236 9.18 13.42 -0.16
CA PRO A 236 9.48 14.00 -1.47
C PRO A 236 10.24 15.33 -1.31
N THR A 237 10.98 15.74 -2.34
CA THR A 237 11.49 17.12 -2.47
C THR A 237 10.91 17.70 -3.76
N PHE A 238 10.33 18.89 -3.68
CA PHE A 238 9.77 19.58 -4.84
C PHE A 238 10.68 20.73 -5.27
N CYS A 239 11.04 20.76 -6.55
CA CYS A 239 11.90 21.78 -7.14
C CYS A 239 11.17 22.46 -8.29
N TYR A 240 11.07 23.78 -8.22
CA TYR A 240 10.43 24.61 -9.25
C TYR A 240 11.47 25.22 -10.18
N PHE A 241 11.19 25.13 -11.47
CA PHE A 241 12.06 25.59 -12.54
C PHE A 241 11.31 26.51 -13.50
N GLU A 242 11.97 27.59 -13.92
CA GLU A 242 11.52 28.43 -15.04
C GLU A 242 12.65 28.59 -16.04
N LYS A 243 12.32 28.43 -17.34
CA LYS A 243 13.31 28.53 -18.44
C LYS A 243 14.55 27.66 -18.18
N GLY A 244 14.33 26.47 -17.62
CA GLY A 244 15.36 25.50 -17.26
C GLY A 244 16.24 25.84 -16.05
N LYS A 245 15.98 26.96 -15.35
CA LYS A 245 16.71 27.35 -14.14
C LYS A 245 15.92 26.98 -12.90
N PHE A 246 16.59 26.34 -11.95
CA PHE A 246 16.03 26.14 -10.61
C PHE A 246 15.84 27.48 -9.91
N LEU A 247 14.65 27.70 -9.33
CA LEU A 247 14.33 28.92 -8.60
C LEU A 247 14.02 28.64 -7.13
N HIS A 248 13.05 27.77 -6.85
CA HIS A 248 12.48 27.62 -5.51
C HIS A 248 12.20 26.17 -5.17
N HIS A 249 12.31 25.82 -3.89
CA HIS A 249 11.67 24.63 -3.37
C HIS A 249 10.20 24.92 -3.08
N TYR A 250 9.34 23.91 -3.27
CA TYR A 250 7.97 23.95 -2.78
C TYR A 250 7.85 23.15 -1.48
N GLU A 251 7.56 23.82 -0.37
CA GLU A 251 7.54 23.24 0.98
C GLU A 251 6.13 23.25 1.58
N ASN A 252 5.20 22.48 1.00
CA ASN A 252 3.90 22.21 1.61
C ASN A 252 3.48 20.74 1.43
N TYR A 253 3.85 19.91 2.40
CA TYR A 253 3.56 18.46 2.40
C TYR A 253 2.14 18.10 2.82
N GLY A 254 1.33 19.09 3.22
CA GLY A 254 -0.11 18.95 3.50
C GLY A 254 -0.98 19.58 2.41
N ALA A 255 -0.39 19.97 1.29
CA ALA A 255 -1.07 20.66 0.20
C ALA A 255 -2.20 19.82 -0.40
N THR A 256 -3.29 20.49 -0.74
CA THR A 256 -4.30 20.00 -1.67
C THR A 256 -3.87 20.24 -3.13
N PRO A 257 -4.53 19.63 -4.13
CA PRO A 257 -4.23 19.92 -5.54
C PRO A 257 -4.36 21.40 -5.88
N LYS A 258 -5.35 22.06 -5.26
CA LYS A 258 -5.60 23.50 -5.40
C LYS A 258 -4.44 24.32 -4.83
N ASP A 259 -3.89 23.95 -3.67
CA ASP A 259 -2.76 24.68 -3.07
C ASP A 259 -1.52 24.63 -3.96
N ILE A 260 -1.26 23.49 -4.62
CA ILE A 260 -0.18 23.38 -5.61
C ILE A 260 -0.48 24.28 -6.81
N ALA A 261 -1.69 24.22 -7.35
CA ALA A 261 -2.10 25.01 -8.52
C ALA A 261 -2.08 26.52 -8.25
N ASP A 262 -2.47 26.96 -7.07
CA ASP A 262 -2.46 28.36 -6.67
C ASP A 262 -1.03 28.86 -6.41
N TRP A 263 -0.18 28.04 -5.77
CA TRP A 263 1.23 28.38 -5.60
C TRP A 263 1.95 28.52 -6.95
N LEU A 264 1.66 27.65 -7.92
CA LEU A 264 2.26 27.73 -9.26
C LEU A 264 1.95 29.03 -10.00
N LYS A 265 0.82 29.69 -9.71
CA LYS A 265 0.48 30.99 -10.32
C LYS A 265 1.37 32.12 -9.79
N ASN A 266 1.88 32.00 -8.57
CA ASN A 266 2.74 32.98 -7.93
C ASN A 266 3.78 32.27 -7.05
N PRO A 267 4.79 31.61 -7.66
CA PRO A 267 5.79 30.84 -6.95
C PRO A 267 6.65 31.80 -6.13
N GLN A 268 6.72 31.56 -4.83
CA GLN A 268 7.55 32.33 -3.91
C GLN A 268 8.65 31.43 -3.36
N PRO A 269 9.84 31.98 -3.04
CA PRO A 269 10.85 31.22 -2.32
C PRO A 269 10.23 30.64 -1.04
N PRO A 270 10.72 29.48 -0.56
CA PRO A 270 10.37 29.02 0.77
C PRO A 270 10.55 30.21 1.69
N GLN A 271 9.48 30.62 2.36
CA GLN A 271 9.65 31.69 3.33
C GLN A 271 10.73 31.18 4.29
N PRO A 272 11.78 31.98 4.57
CA PRO A 272 12.68 31.62 5.64
C PRO A 272 11.74 31.29 6.80
N LYS A 273 11.85 30.08 7.34
CA LYS A 273 11.15 29.76 8.56
C LYS A 273 11.61 30.84 9.51
N THR A 274 10.77 31.87 9.72
CA THR A 274 10.99 32.81 10.80
C THR A 274 11.33 31.92 11.96
N PRO A 275 12.48 32.10 12.64
CA PRO A 275 12.73 31.37 13.86
C PRO A 275 11.44 31.47 14.64
N GLU A 276 10.71 30.36 14.73
CA GLU A 276 9.40 30.37 15.35
C GLU A 276 9.75 30.77 16.75
N VAL A 277 9.34 31.99 17.16
CA VAL A 277 9.66 32.53 18.48
C VAL A 277 9.38 31.38 19.42
N LEU A 278 10.43 30.97 20.16
CA LEU A 278 10.31 29.78 20.98
C LEU A 278 9.08 30.01 21.86
N TRP A 279 8.26 28.98 22.06
CA TRP A 279 7.04 29.18 22.84
C TRP A 279 7.36 29.74 24.24
N SER A 280 8.53 29.37 24.78
CA SER A 280 9.14 29.93 25.99
C SER A 280 9.51 31.41 25.95
N GLU A 281 9.61 32.00 24.76
CA GLU A 281 9.93 33.42 24.53
C GLU A 281 8.67 34.22 24.13
N THR A 282 7.51 33.58 24.07
CA THR A 282 6.22 34.26 23.85
C THR A 282 5.59 34.68 25.17
N ASP A 283 4.72 35.69 25.13
CA ASP A 283 3.89 36.09 26.28
C ASP A 283 2.79 35.03 26.49
N SER A 284 3.14 33.95 27.20
CA SER A 284 2.25 32.86 27.56
C SER A 284 2.19 32.72 29.09
N ALA A 285 1.00 32.41 29.61
CA ALA A 285 0.83 32.03 31.00
C ALA A 285 1.40 30.64 31.33
N VAL A 286 1.81 29.84 30.35
CA VAL A 286 2.37 28.49 30.53
C VAL A 286 3.79 28.57 31.07
N PHE A 287 4.09 27.80 32.12
CA PHE A 287 5.45 27.69 32.63
C PHE A 287 6.30 26.80 31.72
N HIS A 288 7.43 27.32 31.23
CA HIS A 288 8.35 26.55 30.40
C HIS A 288 9.46 25.96 31.25
N LEU A 289 9.50 24.62 31.31
CA LEU A 289 10.47 23.89 32.14
C LEU A 289 11.62 23.36 31.29
N THR A 290 12.80 23.32 31.92
CA THR A 290 14.03 22.76 31.35
C THR A 290 14.41 21.46 32.06
N ASP A 291 15.50 20.81 31.61
CA ASP A 291 16.05 19.65 32.32
C ASP A 291 16.45 19.98 33.76
N GLU A 292 16.85 21.23 34.03
CA GLU A 292 17.30 21.71 35.34
C GLU A 292 16.16 22.20 36.24
N SER A 293 15.12 22.80 35.68
CA SER A 293 14.04 23.42 36.47
C SER A 293 12.86 22.48 36.76
N PHE A 294 12.82 21.30 36.10
CA PHE A 294 11.66 20.42 36.13
C PHE A 294 11.32 19.91 37.52
N ASP A 295 12.31 19.35 38.24
CA ASP A 295 12.07 18.73 39.54
C ASP A 295 11.71 19.78 40.60
N SER A 296 12.46 20.89 40.66
CA SER A 296 12.16 21.99 41.61
C SER A 296 10.77 22.60 41.36
N PHE A 297 10.35 22.71 40.09
CA PHE A 297 9.02 23.19 39.76
C PHE A 297 7.93 22.25 40.27
N LEU A 298 8.10 20.94 40.13
CA LEU A 298 7.12 19.98 40.65
C LEU A 298 7.11 19.87 42.18
N GLU A 299 8.20 20.24 42.85
CA GLU A 299 8.24 20.37 44.31
C GLU A 299 7.48 21.62 44.79
N GLU A 300 7.59 22.73 44.06
CA GLU A 300 6.89 23.99 44.36
C GLU A 300 5.39 23.95 44.01
N HIS A 301 5.01 23.12 43.02
CA HIS A 301 3.64 23.02 42.52
C HIS A 301 3.05 21.62 42.75
N PRO A 302 2.23 21.42 43.81
CA PRO A 302 1.66 20.13 44.16
C PRO A 302 0.81 19.46 43.08
N ALA A 303 0.25 20.24 42.14
CA ALA A 303 -0.53 19.73 41.02
C ALA A 303 -0.09 20.46 39.74
N ALA A 304 0.45 19.71 38.78
CA ALA A 304 0.94 20.25 37.52
C ALA A 304 0.54 19.37 36.33
N LEU A 305 -0.03 19.98 35.30
CA LEU A 305 -0.23 19.35 34.00
C LEU A 305 0.92 19.79 33.11
N VAL A 306 1.69 18.83 32.57
CA VAL A 306 2.87 19.12 31.75
C VAL A 306 2.69 18.62 30.32
N MET A 307 2.83 19.51 29.35
CA MET A 307 2.85 19.20 27.92
C MET A 307 4.28 19.01 27.41
N PHE A 308 4.61 17.79 27.01
CA PHE A 308 5.83 17.46 26.27
C PHE A 308 5.58 17.67 24.77
N TYR A 309 6.33 18.58 24.15
CA TYR A 309 6.11 19.00 22.78
C TYR A 309 7.39 19.04 21.94
N ALA A 310 7.19 19.20 20.63
CA ALA A 310 8.26 19.47 19.68
C ALA A 310 7.84 20.67 18.78
N PRO A 311 8.70 21.66 18.54
CA PRO A 311 8.34 22.86 17.77
C PRO A 311 7.84 22.57 16.36
N TRP A 312 8.39 21.54 15.72
CA TRP A 312 8.03 21.12 14.36
C TRP A 312 6.76 20.25 14.29
N CYS A 313 6.19 19.82 15.42
CA CYS A 313 5.04 18.94 15.43
C CYS A 313 3.73 19.71 15.16
N GLY A 314 3.06 19.40 14.04
CA GLY A 314 1.79 20.03 13.68
C GLY A 314 0.67 19.83 14.71
N HIS A 315 0.62 18.68 15.39
CA HIS A 315 -0.35 18.45 16.48
C HIS A 315 -0.06 19.33 17.71
N CYS A 316 1.21 19.56 18.03
CA CYS A 316 1.60 20.51 19.08
C CYS A 316 1.17 21.92 18.71
N LYS A 317 1.48 22.36 17.48
CA LYS A 317 1.09 23.68 16.98
C LYS A 317 -0.42 23.91 17.08
N LYS A 318 -1.22 22.89 16.78
CA LYS A 318 -2.68 22.95 16.91
C LYS A 318 -3.17 23.02 18.35
N MET A 319 -2.48 22.35 19.29
CA MET A 319 -2.85 22.30 20.70
C MET A 319 -2.37 23.52 21.50
N LYS A 320 -1.26 24.16 21.09
CA LYS A 320 -0.67 25.31 21.81
C LYS A 320 -1.69 26.40 22.18
N PRO A 321 -2.54 26.92 21.26
CA PRO A 321 -3.50 27.97 21.62
C PRO A 321 -4.50 27.55 22.69
N GLU A 322 -5.02 26.31 22.60
CA GLU A 322 -5.95 25.75 23.59
C GLU A 322 -5.29 25.59 24.97
N TYR A 323 -3.99 25.26 24.98
CA TYR A 323 -3.21 25.08 26.18
C TYR A 323 -2.83 26.42 26.83
N ASP A 324 -2.45 27.41 26.02
CA ASP A 324 -2.19 28.79 26.47
C ASP A 324 -3.45 29.41 27.09
N GLU A 325 -4.61 29.30 26.42
CA GLU A 325 -5.86 29.80 26.97
C GLU A 325 -6.30 29.10 28.27
N ALA A 326 -6.00 27.80 28.41
CA ALA A 326 -6.24 27.09 29.67
C ALA A 326 -5.29 27.56 30.77
N ALA A 327 -4.03 27.82 30.44
CA ALA A 327 -3.03 28.33 31.39
C ALA A 327 -3.34 29.76 31.83
N GLU A 328 -3.89 30.59 30.95
CA GLU A 328 -4.40 31.92 31.31
C GLU A 328 -5.46 31.87 32.41
N VAL A 329 -6.32 30.84 32.39
CA VAL A 329 -7.33 30.62 33.44
C VAL A 329 -6.71 30.03 34.70
N LEU A 330 -5.87 28.99 34.55
CA LEU A 330 -5.40 28.19 35.68
C LEU A 330 -4.18 28.79 36.37
N ASN A 331 -3.17 29.28 35.64
CA ASN A 331 -1.93 29.75 36.25
C ASN A 331 -2.08 31.16 36.87
N ARG A 332 -3.11 31.92 36.48
CA ARG A 332 -3.39 33.26 37.01
C ARG A 332 -4.47 33.27 38.10
N ALA A 333 -5.16 32.16 38.34
CA ALA A 333 -6.17 32.07 39.40
C ALA A 333 -5.52 31.95 40.79
N THR A 334 -6.00 32.74 41.75
CA THR A 334 -5.49 32.75 43.14
C THR A 334 -5.81 31.44 43.88
N ASP A 335 -6.91 30.80 43.53
CA ASP A 335 -7.42 29.54 44.07
C ASP A 335 -7.33 28.40 43.05
N SER A 336 -6.30 28.42 42.21
CA SER A 336 -6.11 27.44 41.15
C SER A 336 -5.94 26.01 41.70
N PRO A 337 -6.59 25.01 41.08
CA PRO A 337 -6.41 23.61 41.46
C PRO A 337 -5.06 23.03 41.00
N GLY A 338 -4.29 23.76 40.18
CA GLY A 338 -2.97 23.35 39.73
C GLY A 338 -2.51 24.15 38.50
N VAL A 339 -1.26 23.94 38.10
CA VAL A 339 -0.62 24.75 37.05
C VAL A 339 -0.40 23.98 35.76
N LEU A 340 -0.33 24.70 34.64
CA LEU A 340 0.05 24.20 33.33
C LEU A 340 1.50 24.58 33.02
N ALA A 341 2.26 23.59 32.56
CA ALA A 341 3.64 23.75 32.17
C ALA A 341 3.95 23.00 30.86
N ALA A 342 5.05 23.35 30.22
CA ALA A 342 5.46 22.74 28.96
C ALA A 342 6.98 22.49 28.90
N VAL A 343 7.36 21.41 28.24
CA VAL A 343 8.76 21.02 28.00
C VAL A 343 8.97 20.75 26.53
N ASP A 344 9.93 21.45 25.92
CA ASP A 344 10.44 21.08 24.61
C ASP A 344 11.35 19.86 24.76
N ALA A 345 10.79 18.67 24.56
CA ALA A 345 11.54 17.42 24.73
C ALA A 345 12.52 17.14 23.56
N THR A 346 12.58 18.02 22.56
CA THR A 346 13.61 17.95 21.51
C THR A 346 14.92 18.62 21.96
N VAL A 347 14.81 19.58 22.89
CA VAL A 347 15.93 20.27 23.54
C VAL A 347 16.25 19.60 24.88
N HIS A 348 15.24 19.43 25.73
CA HIS A 348 15.35 18.88 27.09
C HIS A 348 15.16 17.36 27.08
N LYS A 349 16.21 16.68 26.61
CA LYS A 349 16.19 15.25 26.33
C LYS A 349 16.20 14.41 27.60
N ALA A 350 16.84 14.87 28.68
CA ALA A 350 16.95 14.07 29.90
C ALA A 350 15.57 13.83 30.54
N VAL A 351 14.76 14.89 30.63
CA VAL A 351 13.37 14.78 31.09
C VAL A 351 12.53 13.98 30.08
N GLY A 352 12.68 14.21 28.77
CA GLY A 352 11.96 13.47 27.73
C GLY A 352 12.20 11.95 27.80
N GLU A 353 13.45 11.54 28.02
CA GLU A 353 13.85 10.14 28.20
C GLU A 353 13.33 9.57 29.52
N ARG A 354 13.47 10.31 30.63
CA ARG A 354 12.99 9.91 31.97
C ARG A 354 11.50 9.55 31.96
N PHE A 355 10.68 10.35 31.28
CA PHE A 355 9.23 10.15 31.18
C PHE A 355 8.79 9.38 29.93
N LYS A 356 9.74 8.77 29.20
CA LYS A 356 9.51 7.88 28.06
C LYS A 356 8.64 8.51 26.96
N ILE A 357 8.93 9.77 26.62
CA ILE A 357 8.19 10.50 25.59
C ILE A 357 8.56 9.95 24.21
N SER A 358 7.64 9.21 23.60
CA SER A 358 7.81 8.57 22.29
C SER A 358 7.01 9.25 21.16
N GLY A 359 6.20 10.26 21.48
CA GLY A 359 5.37 10.97 20.54
C GLY A 359 4.87 12.30 21.07
N PHE A 360 4.46 13.18 20.14
CA PHE A 360 4.10 14.57 20.44
C PHE A 360 2.71 14.97 19.92
N PRO A 361 1.94 15.77 20.68
CA PRO A 361 2.18 16.11 22.09
C PRO A 361 1.87 14.93 23.01
N THR A 362 2.58 14.85 24.13
CA THR A 362 2.25 13.96 25.26
C THR A 362 1.96 14.83 26.46
N VAL A 363 0.83 14.63 27.13
CA VAL A 363 0.43 15.40 28.31
C VAL A 363 0.43 14.47 29.51
N LYS A 364 1.07 14.87 30.60
CA LYS A 364 1.13 14.09 31.85
C LYS A 364 0.71 14.97 33.02
N TYR A 365 -0.06 14.39 33.93
CA TYR A 365 -0.45 15.02 35.19
C TYR A 365 0.46 14.53 36.31
N PHE A 366 1.00 15.49 37.04
CA PHE A 366 1.90 15.30 38.17
C PHE A 366 1.20 15.77 39.45
N GLU A 367 1.33 14.96 40.50
CA GLU A 367 0.81 15.27 41.82
C GLU A 367 1.89 14.99 42.86
N ASN A 368 2.24 16.01 43.65
CA ASN A 368 3.29 15.98 44.66
C ASN A 368 4.63 15.42 44.12
N GLY A 369 5.08 15.92 42.96
CA GLY A 369 6.33 15.47 42.33
C GLY A 369 6.26 14.16 41.53
N GLU A 370 5.16 13.41 41.61
CA GLU A 370 5.03 12.11 40.96
C GLU A 370 4.15 12.15 39.71
N GLU A 371 4.56 11.46 38.64
CA GLU A 371 3.67 11.21 37.49
C GLU A 371 2.50 10.33 37.94
N LYS A 372 1.27 10.87 37.91
CA LYS A 372 0.06 10.08 38.19
C LYS A 372 -0.58 9.54 36.93
N TYR A 373 -0.77 10.38 35.90
CA TYR A 373 -1.54 10.02 34.72
C TYR A 373 -0.93 10.52 33.42
N THR A 374 -0.98 9.71 32.36
CA THR A 374 -0.71 10.13 30.98
C THR A 374 -2.05 10.34 30.25
N LEU A 375 -2.23 11.50 29.62
CA LEU A 375 -3.53 12.01 29.15
C LEU A 375 -3.51 12.29 27.63
N PRO A 376 -3.45 11.26 26.77
CA PRO A 376 -3.22 11.42 25.33
C PRO A 376 -4.37 12.12 24.57
N HIS A 377 -5.57 12.18 25.17
CA HIS A 377 -6.78 12.74 24.57
C HIS A 377 -7.15 14.14 25.09
N LEU A 378 -6.42 14.64 26.09
CA LEU A 378 -6.67 15.93 26.70
C LEU A 378 -6.03 17.04 25.83
N ARG A 379 -6.83 17.71 25.00
CA ARG A 379 -6.30 18.66 23.98
C ARG A 379 -7.05 19.98 23.83
N SER A 380 -8.25 20.09 24.38
CA SER A 380 -9.07 21.30 24.29
C SER A 380 -9.11 22.01 25.63
N LYS A 381 -9.15 23.34 25.60
CA LYS A 381 -9.17 24.22 26.77
C LYS A 381 -10.15 23.77 27.84
N ASP A 382 -11.43 23.64 27.50
CA ASP A 382 -12.50 23.34 28.47
C ASP A 382 -12.25 22.01 29.20
N LYS A 383 -11.79 21.00 28.47
CA LYS A 383 -11.48 19.68 29.05
C LYS A 383 -10.26 19.74 29.95
N ILE A 384 -9.26 20.55 29.60
CA ILE A 384 -8.07 20.75 30.43
C ILE A 384 -8.47 21.39 31.76
N ILE A 385 -9.28 22.44 31.73
CA ILE A 385 -9.79 23.12 32.92
C ILE A 385 -10.63 22.15 33.77
N GLU A 386 -11.60 21.46 33.16
CA GLU A 386 -12.44 20.46 33.83
C GLU A 386 -11.60 19.38 34.51
N TYR A 387 -10.59 18.85 33.81
CA TYR A 387 -9.69 17.84 34.35
C TYR A 387 -8.91 18.35 35.56
N MET A 388 -8.39 19.57 35.51
CA MET A 388 -7.61 20.14 36.61
C MET A 388 -8.45 20.37 37.86
N HIS A 389 -9.74 20.71 37.74
CA HIS A 389 -10.63 20.83 38.89
C HIS A 389 -11.01 19.47 39.53
N ASN A 390 -10.98 18.39 38.75
CA ASN A 390 -11.32 17.06 39.24
C ASN A 390 -10.43 15.99 38.57
N PRO A 391 -9.16 15.89 38.99
CA PRO A 391 -8.22 14.95 38.38
C PRO A 391 -8.68 13.52 38.64
N GLN A 392 -9.05 12.84 37.56
CA GLN A 392 -9.42 11.43 37.60
C GLN A 392 -8.43 10.60 36.81
N ALA A 393 -8.33 9.32 37.17
CA ALA A 393 -7.65 8.38 36.31
C ALA A 393 -8.31 8.44 34.92
N PRO A 394 -7.50 8.45 33.84
CA PRO A 394 -8.07 8.33 32.51
C PRO A 394 -8.94 7.08 32.49
N PRO A 395 -10.08 7.10 31.76
CA PRO A 395 -10.89 5.91 31.63
C PRO A 395 -9.98 4.77 31.15
N PRO A 396 -10.14 3.55 31.69
CA PRO A 396 -9.39 2.40 31.21
C PRO A 396 -9.46 2.38 29.68
N PRO A 397 -8.36 2.01 28.98
CA PRO A 397 -8.37 1.90 27.54
C PRO A 397 -9.64 1.18 27.11
N GLU A 398 -10.42 1.82 26.23
CA GLU A 398 -11.70 1.23 25.80
C GLU A 398 -11.41 -0.20 25.35
N GLN A 399 -12.01 -1.17 26.05
CA GLN A 399 -11.78 -2.57 25.75
C GLN A 399 -12.11 -2.79 24.27
N SER A 400 -11.21 -3.46 23.55
CA SER A 400 -11.41 -3.68 22.12
C SER A 400 -12.71 -4.43 21.92
N TRP A 401 -13.38 -4.21 20.78
CA TRP A 401 -14.64 -4.91 20.50
C TRP A 401 -14.47 -6.43 20.55
N GLU A 402 -13.30 -6.93 20.14
CA GLU A 402 -12.90 -8.34 20.20
C GLU A 402 -12.83 -8.90 21.62
N ASP A 403 -12.46 -8.08 22.60
CA ASP A 403 -12.37 -8.51 24.00
C ASP A 403 -13.73 -8.43 24.72
N LYS A 404 -14.76 -7.82 24.10
CA LYS A 404 -16.12 -7.77 24.66
C LYS A 404 -16.85 -9.08 24.35
N PRO A 405 -17.45 -9.76 25.34
CA PRO A 405 -18.22 -10.99 25.10
C PRO A 405 -19.33 -10.75 24.07
N SER A 406 -19.29 -11.49 22.97
CA SER A 406 -20.30 -11.39 21.91
C SER A 406 -20.41 -12.69 21.11
N SER A 407 -21.52 -12.84 20.37
CA SER A 407 -21.70 -13.94 19.41
C SER A 407 -21.00 -13.69 18.06
N VAL A 408 -20.21 -12.61 17.94
CA VAL A 408 -19.42 -12.32 16.74
C VAL A 408 -18.11 -13.08 16.81
N SER A 409 -17.80 -13.84 15.76
CA SER A 409 -16.53 -14.54 15.64
C SER A 409 -15.45 -13.57 15.18
N HIS A 410 -14.57 -13.15 16.08
CA HIS A 410 -13.40 -12.36 15.70
C HIS A 410 -12.36 -13.28 15.05
N LEU A 411 -11.95 -12.95 13.83
CA LEU A 411 -11.06 -13.76 13.01
C LEU A 411 -9.80 -12.96 12.65
N GLY A 412 -8.68 -13.67 12.55
CA GLY A 412 -7.39 -13.17 12.09
C GLY A 412 -6.93 -13.87 10.82
N SER A 413 -5.75 -13.48 10.34
CA SER A 413 -5.17 -14.03 9.10
C SER A 413 -4.94 -15.55 9.17
N GLU A 414 -4.60 -16.07 10.35
CA GLU A 414 -4.35 -17.49 10.58
C GLU A 414 -5.61 -18.38 10.54
N ASP A 415 -6.77 -17.89 10.98
CA ASP A 415 -7.96 -18.72 11.19
C ASP A 415 -9.13 -18.38 10.25
N PHE A 416 -9.07 -17.23 9.55
CA PHE A 416 -10.13 -16.72 8.69
C PHE A 416 -10.65 -17.79 7.71
N ARG A 417 -9.76 -18.36 6.89
CA ARG A 417 -10.17 -19.32 5.85
C ARG A 417 -10.78 -20.58 6.43
N ASP A 418 -10.22 -21.09 7.52
CA ASP A 418 -10.65 -22.37 8.10
C ASP A 418 -11.92 -22.25 8.93
N ALA A 419 -12.15 -21.09 9.56
CA ALA A 419 -13.42 -20.76 10.20
C ALA A 419 -14.55 -20.67 9.16
N LEU A 420 -14.34 -19.94 8.06
CA LEU A 420 -15.38 -19.73 7.05
C LEU A 420 -15.75 -21.00 6.26
N LYS A 421 -14.81 -21.91 6.00
CA LYS A 421 -15.08 -23.20 5.33
C LYS A 421 -16.11 -24.07 6.07
N LYS A 422 -16.18 -23.94 7.40
CA LYS A 422 -17.09 -24.72 8.25
C LYS A 422 -18.52 -24.18 8.26
N LYS A 423 -18.74 -22.99 7.69
CA LYS A 423 -19.99 -22.24 7.77
C LYS A 423 -20.61 -22.11 6.39
N LYS A 424 -21.88 -22.50 6.29
CA LYS A 424 -22.63 -22.40 5.02
C LYS A 424 -22.85 -20.94 4.64
N HIS A 425 -23.16 -20.11 5.62
CA HIS A 425 -23.30 -18.66 5.43
C HIS A 425 -22.45 -17.93 6.44
N ALA A 426 -21.58 -17.05 5.95
CA ALA A 426 -20.81 -16.16 6.80
C ALA A 426 -20.95 -14.74 6.30
N LEU A 427 -21.40 -13.82 7.16
CA LEU A 427 -21.31 -12.40 6.90
C LEU A 427 -20.14 -11.85 7.70
N VAL A 428 -19.15 -11.28 7.02
CA VAL A 428 -17.91 -10.80 7.64
C VAL A 428 -17.85 -9.28 7.58
N MET A 429 -17.63 -8.64 8.72
CA MET A 429 -17.35 -7.21 8.85
C MET A 429 -15.84 -6.96 8.90
N PHE A 430 -15.32 -6.24 7.92
CA PHE A 430 -13.94 -5.72 7.92
C PHE A 430 -13.96 -4.28 8.41
N TYR A 431 -13.23 -4.01 9.49
CA TYR A 431 -13.35 -2.74 10.22
C TYR A 431 -12.02 -2.21 10.73
N ALA A 432 -12.06 -0.95 11.20
CA ALA A 432 -10.99 -0.34 11.96
C ALA A 432 -11.57 0.23 13.27
N PRO A 433 -10.93 0.03 14.45
CA PRO A 433 -11.47 0.45 15.74
C PRO A 433 -11.74 1.95 15.86
N TRP A 434 -10.96 2.77 15.15
CA TRP A 434 -11.09 4.22 15.14
C TRP A 434 -12.14 4.75 14.14
N CYS A 435 -12.72 3.90 13.29
CA CYS A 435 -13.64 4.33 12.25
C CYS A 435 -15.05 4.61 12.81
N PRO A 436 -15.58 5.84 12.70
CA PRO A 436 -16.90 6.19 13.23
C PRO A 436 -18.04 5.34 12.63
N HIS A 437 -18.00 5.07 11.32
CA HIS A 437 -18.99 4.23 10.65
C HIS A 437 -18.93 2.77 11.13
N CYS A 438 -17.76 2.28 11.54
CA CYS A 438 -17.63 0.95 12.13
C CYS A 438 -18.27 0.95 13.52
N LYS A 439 -17.92 1.92 14.36
CA LYS A 439 -18.48 2.06 15.71
C LYS A 439 -20.02 2.10 15.70
N ASN A 440 -20.61 2.78 14.72
CA ASN A 440 -22.07 2.82 14.55
C ASN A 440 -22.68 1.46 14.14
N ALA A 441 -21.99 0.66 13.32
CA ALA A 441 -22.51 -0.62 12.84
C ALA A 441 -22.32 -1.79 13.84
N VAL A 442 -21.29 -1.71 14.69
CA VAL A 442 -20.95 -2.72 15.70
C VAL A 442 -22.14 -3.19 16.56
N PRO A 443 -22.96 -2.31 17.19
CA PRO A 443 -24.06 -2.77 18.03
C PRO A 443 -25.08 -3.58 17.23
N HIS A 444 -25.46 -3.08 16.04
CA HIS A 444 -26.44 -3.75 15.18
C HIS A 444 -25.94 -5.09 14.63
N PHE A 445 -24.66 -5.15 14.24
CA PHE A 445 -24.04 -6.38 13.77
C PHE A 445 -23.92 -7.43 14.88
N THR A 446 -23.62 -6.99 16.11
CA THR A 446 -23.57 -7.85 17.30
C THR A 446 -24.93 -8.42 17.65
N THR A 447 -26.00 -7.60 17.63
CA THR A 447 -27.38 -8.06 17.82
C THR A 447 -27.78 -9.10 16.77
N ALA A 448 -27.43 -8.88 15.51
CA ALA A 448 -27.70 -9.84 14.45
C ALA A 448 -26.95 -11.17 14.66
N ALA A 449 -25.68 -11.12 15.09
CA ALA A 449 -24.89 -12.30 15.42
C ALA A 449 -25.54 -13.13 16.53
N GLU A 450 -26.00 -12.47 17.60
CA GLU A 450 -26.67 -13.09 18.74
C GLU A 450 -27.93 -13.85 18.32
N LEU A 451 -28.73 -13.28 17.42
CA LEU A 451 -29.95 -13.91 16.93
C LEU A 451 -29.69 -15.25 16.20
N PHE A 452 -28.54 -15.40 15.54
CA PHE A 452 -28.19 -16.59 14.76
C PHE A 452 -27.19 -17.51 15.45
N LYS A 453 -26.82 -17.27 16.71
CA LYS A 453 -25.76 -18.00 17.42
C LYS A 453 -25.97 -19.53 17.46
N GLU A 454 -27.23 -19.98 17.56
CA GLU A 454 -27.59 -21.40 17.63
C GLU A 454 -27.61 -22.08 16.25
N ASP A 455 -27.64 -21.31 15.15
CA ASP A 455 -27.60 -21.89 13.81
C ASP A 455 -26.16 -22.22 13.43
N ARG A 456 -25.80 -23.50 13.58
CA ARG A 456 -24.45 -24.00 13.27
C ARG A 456 -23.99 -23.71 11.84
N LYS A 457 -24.91 -23.48 10.90
CA LYS A 457 -24.60 -23.17 9.49
C LYS A 457 -24.30 -21.70 9.24
N ILE A 458 -24.65 -20.81 10.17
CA ILE A 458 -24.44 -19.37 10.07
C ILE A 458 -23.27 -18.93 10.98
N VAL A 459 -22.58 -17.88 10.56
CA VAL A 459 -21.69 -17.10 11.43
C VAL A 459 -21.72 -15.63 11.03
N TYR A 460 -21.66 -14.75 12.02
CA TYR A 460 -21.28 -13.36 11.85
C TYR A 460 -19.85 -13.24 12.34
N ALA A 461 -18.96 -12.76 11.50
CA ALA A 461 -17.54 -12.66 11.83
C ALA A 461 -17.04 -11.22 11.65
N ALA A 462 -15.97 -10.87 12.36
CA ALA A 462 -15.34 -9.57 12.26
C ALA A 462 -13.82 -9.71 12.15
N VAL A 463 -13.21 -8.85 11.34
CA VAL A 463 -11.76 -8.77 11.16
C VAL A 463 -11.33 -7.32 11.38
N ASP A 464 -10.48 -7.10 12.39
CA ASP A 464 -9.81 -5.81 12.59
C ASP A 464 -8.65 -5.69 11.61
N CYS A 465 -8.81 -4.83 10.60
CA CYS A 465 -7.83 -4.62 9.54
C CYS A 465 -6.59 -3.82 9.98
N THR A 466 -6.59 -3.31 11.21
CA THR A 466 -5.48 -2.55 11.79
C THR A 466 -4.54 -3.40 12.65
N LYS A 467 -4.91 -4.66 12.90
CA LYS A 467 -4.21 -5.56 13.82
C LYS A 467 -3.28 -6.53 13.08
N GLY A 468 -1.98 -6.48 13.39
CA GLY A 468 -0.99 -7.47 12.94
C GLY A 468 -1.01 -7.72 11.43
N LEU A 469 -1.15 -8.99 11.03
CA LEU A 469 -1.17 -9.42 9.62
C LEU A 469 -2.53 -9.19 8.93
N ASN A 470 -3.57 -8.77 9.66
CA ASN A 470 -4.91 -8.62 9.10
C ASN A 470 -5.01 -7.50 8.06
N HIS A 471 -4.08 -6.55 8.06
CA HIS A 471 -3.99 -5.54 7.00
C HIS A 471 -3.88 -6.20 5.62
N ASP A 472 -3.06 -7.25 5.49
CA ASP A 472 -2.87 -7.96 4.23
C ASP A 472 -4.09 -8.84 3.90
N LEU A 473 -4.72 -9.45 4.90
CA LEU A 473 -5.99 -10.16 4.73
C LEU A 473 -7.07 -9.22 4.17
N CYS A 474 -7.26 -8.05 4.78
CA CYS A 474 -8.29 -7.09 4.33
C CYS A 474 -8.02 -6.60 2.91
N LYS A 475 -6.76 -6.37 2.55
CA LYS A 475 -6.37 -6.04 1.17
C LYS A 475 -6.70 -7.19 0.21
N GLN A 476 -6.41 -8.44 0.59
CA GLN A 476 -6.74 -9.63 -0.22
C GLN A 476 -8.25 -9.82 -0.41
N GLU A 477 -9.07 -9.51 0.61
CA GLU A 477 -10.53 -9.57 0.53
C GLU A 477 -11.17 -8.34 -0.15
N GLY A 478 -10.35 -7.46 -0.76
CA GLY A 478 -10.83 -6.32 -1.55
C GLY A 478 -11.51 -5.23 -0.72
N VAL A 479 -11.03 -5.01 0.51
CA VAL A 479 -11.51 -3.96 1.42
C VAL A 479 -10.83 -2.63 1.06
N GLU A 480 -11.61 -1.70 0.50
CA GLU A 480 -11.14 -0.37 0.09
C GLU A 480 -11.51 0.72 1.11
N GLY A 481 -12.41 0.41 2.03
CA GLY A 481 -12.88 1.34 3.06
C GLY A 481 -13.63 0.62 4.18
N TYR A 482 -13.84 1.32 5.29
CA TYR A 482 -14.41 0.74 6.50
C TYR A 482 -15.76 1.37 6.88
N PRO A 483 -16.74 0.58 7.36
CA PRO A 483 -16.76 -0.88 7.33
C PRO A 483 -17.09 -1.40 5.93
N THR A 484 -16.49 -2.55 5.57
CA THR A 484 -16.89 -3.36 4.41
C THR A 484 -17.49 -4.67 4.92
N PHE A 485 -18.60 -5.10 4.32
CA PHE A 485 -19.27 -6.35 4.66
C PHE A 485 -19.23 -7.29 3.47
N ASN A 486 -18.65 -8.48 3.63
CA ASN A 486 -18.60 -9.50 2.58
C ASN A 486 -19.36 -10.75 3.02
N TYR A 487 -20.16 -11.30 2.11
CA TYR A 487 -20.85 -12.57 2.31
C TYR A 487 -20.06 -13.72 1.68
N TYR A 488 -19.87 -14.79 2.44
CA TYR A 488 -19.19 -16.01 2.03
C TYR A 488 -20.09 -17.23 2.20
N ASN A 489 -19.93 -18.18 1.28
CA ASN A 489 -20.56 -19.49 1.32
C ASN A 489 -19.49 -20.59 1.35
N TYR A 490 -19.39 -21.33 2.47
CA TYR A 490 -18.34 -22.33 2.70
C TYR A 490 -16.92 -21.80 2.37
N GLY A 491 -16.61 -20.60 2.88
CA GLY A 491 -15.32 -19.94 2.69
C GLY A 491 -15.08 -19.30 1.32
N LYS A 492 -16.02 -19.44 0.36
CA LYS A 492 -15.95 -18.77 -0.94
C LYS A 492 -16.67 -17.44 -0.87
N PHE A 493 -15.99 -16.38 -1.29
CA PHE A 493 -16.62 -15.06 -1.46
C PHE A 493 -17.77 -15.16 -2.46
N VAL A 494 -18.92 -14.58 -2.13
CA VAL A 494 -20.11 -14.55 -2.99
C VAL A 494 -20.39 -13.13 -3.45
N GLU A 495 -20.62 -12.22 -2.52
CA GLU A 495 -20.96 -10.83 -2.83
C GLU A 495 -20.61 -9.88 -1.68
N LYS A 496 -20.43 -8.59 -2.00
CA LYS A 496 -20.38 -7.52 -0.99
C LYS A 496 -21.80 -7.23 -0.53
N TYR A 497 -22.01 -7.16 0.79
CA TYR A 497 -23.27 -6.75 1.35
C TYR A 497 -23.42 -5.23 1.25
N SER A 498 -24.40 -4.79 0.47
CA SER A 498 -24.73 -3.39 0.21
C SER A 498 -26.08 -2.95 0.83
N GLY A 499 -26.67 -3.78 1.69
CA GLY A 499 -27.94 -3.48 2.35
C GLY A 499 -27.81 -2.48 3.50
N ASP A 500 -28.94 -2.23 4.16
CA ASP A 500 -29.01 -1.35 5.34
C ASP A 500 -28.11 -1.86 6.48
N ARG A 501 -27.35 -0.95 7.10
CA ARG A 501 -26.37 -1.30 8.14
C ARG A 501 -26.95 -1.28 9.56
N GLY A 502 -28.28 -1.27 9.68
CA GLY A 502 -29.02 -1.48 10.91
C GLY A 502 -29.35 -2.96 11.16
N GLU A 503 -29.92 -3.24 12.32
CA GLU A 503 -30.26 -4.61 12.75
C GLU A 503 -31.17 -5.33 11.75
N ALA A 504 -32.21 -4.65 11.30
CA ALA A 504 -33.17 -5.20 10.34
C ALA A 504 -32.51 -5.59 9.02
N GLY A 505 -31.55 -4.80 8.55
CA GLY A 505 -30.83 -5.06 7.31
C GLY A 505 -29.98 -6.33 7.38
N PHE A 506 -29.17 -6.48 8.43
CA PHE A 506 -28.33 -7.66 8.63
C PHE A 506 -29.16 -8.94 8.84
N ILE A 507 -30.18 -8.85 9.70
CA ILE A 507 -31.06 -9.98 10.01
C ILE A 507 -31.86 -10.40 8.76
N GLY A 508 -32.43 -9.44 8.04
CA GLY A 508 -33.22 -9.67 6.84
C GLY A 508 -32.41 -10.38 5.74
N PHE A 509 -31.15 -9.96 5.55
CA PHE A 509 -30.25 -10.59 4.60
C PHE A 509 -30.01 -12.08 4.91
N MET A 510 -29.69 -12.40 6.17
CA MET A 510 -29.41 -13.77 6.57
C MET A 510 -30.67 -14.65 6.55
N ARG A 511 -31.84 -14.11 6.90
CA ARG A 511 -33.14 -14.81 6.77
C ARG A 511 -33.45 -15.15 5.31
N ASN A 512 -33.20 -14.23 4.37
CA ASN A 512 -33.41 -14.47 2.95
C ASN A 512 -32.51 -15.57 2.39
N LEU A 513 -31.25 -15.64 2.84
CA LEU A 513 -30.35 -16.74 2.49
C LEU A 513 -30.88 -18.09 2.99
N ARG A 514 -31.38 -18.12 4.23
CA ARG A 514 -31.99 -19.31 4.84
C ARG A 514 -33.28 -19.77 4.16
N GLY A 515 -34.13 -18.85 3.71
CA GLY A 515 -35.34 -19.19 2.95
C GLY A 515 -35.01 -19.91 1.64
N ARG A 516 -34.09 -19.34 0.84
CA ARG A 516 -33.62 -19.93 -0.42
C ARG A 516 -33.01 -21.32 -0.25
N ASP A 517 -32.36 -21.55 0.88
CA ASP A 517 -31.81 -22.84 1.26
C ASP A 517 -32.88 -23.91 1.48
N GLN A 518 -33.98 -23.55 2.15
CA GLN A 518 -35.10 -24.46 2.42
C GLN A 518 -35.83 -24.82 1.13
N GLU A 519 -36.10 -23.84 0.27
CA GLU A 519 -36.75 -24.06 -1.04
C GLU A 519 -35.95 -25.04 -1.92
N LYS A 520 -34.63 -24.91 -1.96
CA LYS A 520 -33.76 -25.84 -2.71
C LYS A 520 -33.81 -27.27 -2.17
N VAL A 521 -33.96 -27.43 -0.85
CA VAL A 521 -34.08 -28.76 -0.22
C VAL A 521 -35.45 -29.38 -0.55
N VAL A 522 -36.52 -28.58 -0.55
CA VAL A 522 -37.86 -29.05 -0.92
C VAL A 522 -37.90 -29.50 -2.38
N LYS A 523 -37.45 -28.67 -3.33
CA LYS A 523 -37.41 -29.03 -4.76
C LYS A 523 -36.62 -30.31 -5.02
N ARG A 524 -35.45 -30.46 -4.38
CA ARG A 524 -34.62 -31.65 -4.56
C ARG A 524 -35.24 -32.92 -3.96
N LYS A 525 -36.14 -32.79 -2.99
CA LYS A 525 -36.94 -33.91 -2.46
C LYS A 525 -38.13 -34.26 -3.34
N GLU A 526 -38.64 -33.31 -4.12
CA GLU A 526 -39.73 -33.54 -5.10
C GLU A 526 -39.20 -34.16 -6.40
N GLU A 527 -37.93 -33.94 -6.74
CA GLU A 527 -37.24 -34.49 -7.91
C GLU A 527 -36.64 -35.91 -7.68
N LEU A 528 -36.56 -36.38 -6.43
CA LEU A 528 -36.08 -37.71 -6.02
C LEU A 528 -37.27 -38.61 -5.70
#